data_AF-A0A9W7A5S9-F1
#
_entry.id   AF-A0A9W7A5S9-F1
#
_cell.length_a   1.000
_cell.length_b   1.000
_cell.length_c   1.000
_cell.angle_alpha   90.00
_cell.angle_beta   90.00
_cell.angle_gamma   90.00
#
_symmetry.space_group_name_H-M   'P 1'
#
loop_
_entity.id
_entity.type
_entity.pdbx_description
1 polymer ?
#
loop_
_entity_poly.entity_id
_entity_poly.type
_entity_poly.pdbx_seq_one_letter_code
_entity_poly.pdbx_strand_id
1 'polypeptide(L)'
;MSLAPKKKSPSMTLPNLPTDILIYLMSFLRAYDLGSLQQVASPFNDQVLINSVIKNISQEVYPGGLTEGWKEEKVTGRRKEEFGGFERLRDLEMLVVARVLSRPDAPEGFFISKAWCKSALKWLDANSKPSHQKKLSKKKGRIRERRLSDALPPWPNVNADLVCEHGSLVRSSKPGAKRKVIDKKAWKVLRKLYPESKAISTNDSECLECRFERLENQRKEQEKQNKGKLERKKVLEVSFVREVFNRTKGVPSHCLRQKSGAMLFSSPTPTPLSCGICSSTPTSVADLVVPIASPPPKQKLPSPARSLRSWPPLGTEPKASYPKDPNVGGGSGMGLLMPDGVLPPPPVFKIANSNMSMPLNAPVPTMSSTTTTATKMPLPPPSPPSSTSYNSPLTPGKYYLLPRAYLQSWRHYIRTGCPPPSPPNFPSLLCASHGKFTPPKHLLTWLKNGGELITEEIRRDPTHSNENHIELLTEAEYNCFVGKQPRIGNYYQENFTVGGGGQVKWGEDGRGACFMCDGEGRGKVKVRTRNRDVLGKIFEQQKV
;
A
#
# COMPACT_ATOMS: atom_id res chain seq x y z
N MET A 1 50.38 -15.54 83.80
CA MET A 1 49.58 -16.44 82.93
C MET A 1 49.45 -15.78 81.57
N SER A 2 50.17 -16.27 80.57
CA SER A 2 50.16 -15.72 79.20
C SER A 2 48.96 -16.30 78.45
N LEU A 3 48.00 -15.45 78.07
CA LEU A 3 46.81 -15.87 77.32
C LEU A 3 47.21 -16.27 75.91
N ALA A 4 47.01 -17.54 75.57
CA ALA A 4 47.26 -18.07 74.24
C ALA A 4 46.47 -17.27 73.19
N PRO A 5 47.08 -16.93 72.03
CA PRO A 5 46.40 -16.16 71.01
C PRO A 5 45.17 -16.92 70.49
N LYS A 6 43.99 -16.30 70.60
CA LYS A 6 42.74 -16.82 70.01
C LYS A 6 42.98 -17.03 68.51
N LYS A 7 42.96 -18.29 68.06
CA LYS A 7 42.94 -18.63 66.64
C LYS A 7 41.77 -17.90 65.99
N LYS A 8 42.07 -16.92 65.10
CA LYS A 8 41.05 -16.31 64.25
C LYS A 8 40.39 -17.43 63.45
N SER A 9 39.08 -17.56 63.56
CA SER A 9 38.31 -18.43 62.68
C SER A 9 38.61 -18.01 61.23
N PRO A 10 38.88 -18.96 60.33
CA PRO A 10 39.11 -18.63 58.93
C PRO A 10 37.86 -17.88 58.42
N SER A 11 38.07 -16.71 57.82
CA SER A 11 36.97 -15.99 57.17
C SER A 11 36.43 -16.87 56.05
N MET A 12 35.11 -17.11 56.06
CA MET A 12 34.45 -17.80 54.96
C MET A 12 34.45 -16.89 53.74
N THR A 13 35.45 -17.07 52.88
CA THR A 13 35.48 -16.48 51.55
C THR A 13 34.75 -17.42 50.59
N LEU A 14 34.21 -16.86 49.50
CA LEU A 14 33.47 -17.61 48.49
C LEU A 14 34.20 -18.88 48.00
N PRO A 15 35.53 -18.86 47.75
CA PRO A 15 36.28 -20.05 47.33
C PRO A 15 36.37 -21.17 48.38
N ASN A 16 36.16 -20.84 49.66
CA ASN A 16 36.27 -21.79 50.77
C ASN A 16 34.92 -22.50 51.05
N LEU A 17 33.89 -22.23 50.26
CA LEU A 17 32.62 -22.95 50.36
C LEU A 17 32.80 -24.41 49.91
N PRO A 18 32.04 -25.35 50.51
CA PRO A 18 31.95 -26.72 50.01
C PRO A 18 31.66 -26.76 48.50
N THR A 19 32.32 -27.67 47.78
CA THR A 19 32.21 -27.79 46.32
C THR A 19 30.77 -27.91 45.85
N ASP A 20 29.91 -28.63 46.58
CA ASP A 20 28.49 -28.79 46.23
C ASP A 20 27.72 -27.46 46.26
N ILE A 21 28.02 -26.60 47.25
CA ILE A 21 27.42 -25.27 47.36
C ILE A 21 27.93 -24.38 46.22
N LEU A 22 29.22 -24.46 45.89
CA LEU A 22 29.79 -23.75 44.74
C LEU A 22 29.16 -24.19 43.42
N ILE A 23 28.96 -25.50 43.23
CA ILE A 23 28.30 -26.05 42.05
C ILE A 23 26.88 -25.51 41.94
N TYR A 24 26.12 -25.50 43.03
CA TYR A 24 24.76 -24.97 43.05
C TYR A 24 24.72 -23.47 42.74
N LEU A 25 25.63 -22.69 43.36
CA LEU A 25 25.73 -21.26 43.14
C LEU A 25 26.12 -20.92 41.69
N MET A 26 27.13 -21.59 41.14
CA MET A 26 27.53 -21.38 39.74
C MET A 26 26.44 -21.83 38.76
N SER A 27 25.72 -22.90 39.08
CA SER A 27 24.56 -23.35 38.29
C SER A 27 23.40 -22.36 38.31
N PHE A 28 23.25 -21.61 39.41
CA PHE A 28 22.30 -20.50 39.53
C PHE A 28 22.77 -19.26 38.75
N LEU A 29 24.06 -18.94 38.85
CA LEU A 29 24.68 -17.82 38.15
C LEU A 29 24.91 -18.06 36.66
N ARG A 30 24.52 -19.21 36.10
CA ARG A 30 24.68 -19.50 34.65
C ARG A 30 24.02 -18.49 33.72
N ALA A 31 23.00 -17.76 34.20
CA ALA A 31 22.37 -16.69 33.42
C ALA A 31 23.30 -15.47 33.24
N TYR A 32 24.38 -15.39 34.01
CA TYR A 32 25.45 -14.42 33.91
C TYR A 32 26.65 -15.04 33.16
N ASP A 33 27.50 -14.19 32.58
CA ASP A 33 28.70 -14.64 31.90
C ASP A 33 29.75 -15.15 32.89
N LEU A 34 29.72 -16.46 33.17
CA LEU A 34 30.71 -17.12 34.03
C LEU A 34 32.13 -17.01 33.47
N GLY A 35 32.32 -16.74 32.17
CA GLY A 35 33.63 -16.44 31.60
C GLY A 35 34.20 -15.13 32.14
N SER A 36 33.37 -14.11 32.28
CA SER A 36 33.76 -12.84 32.94
C SER A 36 34.12 -13.05 34.41
N LEU A 37 33.36 -13.91 35.13
CA LEU A 37 33.67 -14.26 36.52
C LEU A 37 35.04 -14.94 36.64
N GLN A 38 35.34 -15.85 35.71
CA GLN A 38 36.61 -16.56 35.62
C GLN A 38 37.80 -15.62 35.36
N GLN A 39 37.61 -14.58 34.55
CA GLN A 39 38.65 -13.59 34.27
C GLN A 39 38.98 -12.71 35.49
N VAL A 40 37.97 -12.40 36.30
CA VAL A 40 38.12 -11.46 37.43
C VAL A 40 38.59 -12.16 38.71
N ALA A 41 38.23 -13.44 38.91
CA ALA A 41 38.49 -14.15 40.15
C ALA A 41 39.19 -15.50 39.88
N SER A 42 40.49 -15.54 40.21
CA SER A 42 41.35 -16.71 40.03
C SER A 42 40.86 -18.01 40.66
N PRO A 43 40.10 -18.03 41.78
CA PRO A 43 39.57 -19.28 42.32
C PRO A 43 38.57 -19.99 41.40
N PHE A 44 37.95 -19.27 40.46
CA PHE A 44 37.06 -19.85 39.45
C PHE A 44 37.81 -20.41 38.24
N ASN A 45 39.15 -20.36 38.23
CA ASN A 45 39.98 -21.08 37.26
C ASN A 45 40.25 -22.54 37.66
N ASP A 46 39.72 -23.02 38.78
CA ASP A 46 39.83 -24.42 39.17
C ASP A 46 39.08 -25.32 38.18
N GLN A 47 39.82 -26.12 37.43
CA GLN A 47 39.27 -27.02 36.42
C GLN A 47 38.36 -28.09 37.03
N VAL A 48 38.64 -28.53 38.25
CA VAL A 48 37.81 -29.53 38.93
C VAL A 48 36.43 -28.94 39.20
N LEU A 49 36.39 -27.71 39.72
CA LEU A 49 35.14 -26.97 39.89
C LEU A 49 34.42 -26.74 38.56
N ILE A 50 35.10 -26.22 37.53
CA ILE A 50 34.51 -25.95 36.21
C ILE A 50 33.88 -27.22 35.62
N ASN A 51 34.63 -28.33 35.58
CA ASN A 51 34.14 -29.60 35.07
C ASN A 51 32.97 -30.13 35.90
N SER A 52 33.01 -29.97 37.22
CA SER A 52 31.92 -30.40 38.11
C SER A 52 30.65 -29.56 37.90
N VAL A 53 30.78 -28.25 37.69
CA VAL A 53 29.67 -27.35 37.35
C VAL A 53 29.06 -27.74 35.99
N ILE A 54 29.89 -27.92 34.96
CA ILE A 54 29.41 -28.30 33.62
C ILE A 54 28.72 -29.66 33.67
N LYS A 55 29.31 -30.64 34.35
CA LYS A 55 28.74 -31.97 34.54
C LYS A 55 27.39 -31.89 35.26
N ASN A 56 27.33 -31.18 36.38
CA ASN A 56 26.09 -30.96 37.13
C ASN A 56 25.01 -30.32 36.26
N ILE A 57 25.34 -29.26 35.52
CA ILE A 57 24.39 -28.59 34.62
C ILE A 57 23.92 -29.56 33.51
N SER A 58 24.83 -30.32 32.91
CA SER A 58 24.48 -31.26 31.83
C SER A 58 23.57 -32.42 32.26
N GLN A 59 23.64 -32.81 33.54
CA GLN A 59 22.93 -33.96 34.11
C GLN A 59 21.64 -33.54 34.83
N GLU A 60 21.69 -32.47 35.64
CA GLU A 60 20.59 -32.07 36.53
C GLU A 60 19.73 -30.95 35.96
N VAL A 61 20.30 -30.04 35.15
CA VAL A 61 19.58 -28.85 34.67
C VAL A 61 18.86 -29.11 33.35
N TYR A 62 19.53 -29.80 32.42
CA TYR A 62 19.04 -30.08 31.08
C TYR A 62 18.61 -31.54 30.93
N PRO A 63 17.51 -31.84 30.20
CA PRO A 63 17.13 -33.21 29.88
C PRO A 63 18.26 -33.96 29.16
N GLY A 64 18.56 -35.19 29.59
CA GLY A 64 19.68 -35.98 29.05
C GLY A 64 19.67 -36.15 27.52
N GLY A 65 18.49 -36.28 26.89
CA GLY A 65 18.39 -36.36 25.42
C GLY A 65 18.76 -35.05 24.68
N LEU A 66 18.79 -33.91 25.38
CA LEU A 66 19.30 -32.64 24.83
C LEU A 66 20.80 -32.46 25.05
N THR A 67 21.41 -33.21 25.97
CA THR A 67 22.85 -33.19 26.25
C THR A 67 23.58 -34.43 25.74
N GLU A 68 22.88 -35.43 25.20
CA GLU A 68 23.48 -36.66 24.67
C GLU A 68 24.58 -36.38 23.63
N GLY A 69 25.74 -37.02 23.68
CA GLY A 69 26.82 -36.72 22.73
C GLY A 69 27.57 -35.41 23.01
N TRP A 70 27.11 -34.59 23.96
CA TRP A 70 28.01 -33.80 24.82
C TRP A 70 28.72 -34.75 25.78
N LYS A 71 29.36 -35.77 25.23
CA LYS A 71 30.35 -36.52 26.00
C LYS A 71 31.62 -35.71 25.87
N GLU A 72 32.33 -35.56 26.98
CA GLU A 72 33.74 -35.20 26.95
C GLU A 72 34.35 -35.97 25.80
N GLU A 73 34.68 -35.27 24.71
CA GLU A 73 35.40 -35.85 23.61
C GLU A 73 36.58 -36.53 24.30
N LYS A 74 36.60 -37.87 24.30
CA LYS A 74 37.71 -38.59 24.94
C LYS A 74 38.92 -38.04 24.23
N VAL A 75 39.71 -37.22 24.94
CA VAL A 75 40.93 -36.58 24.44
C VAL A 75 41.92 -37.71 24.17
N THR A 76 41.68 -38.42 23.09
CA THR A 76 42.40 -39.61 22.66
C THR A 76 43.19 -39.17 21.46
N GLY A 77 44.29 -38.46 21.75
CA GLY A 77 45.40 -38.38 20.81
C GLY A 77 45.85 -37.02 20.31
N ARG A 78 45.38 -35.87 20.84
CA ARG A 78 46.01 -34.57 20.54
C ARG A 78 46.29 -33.71 21.76
N ARG A 79 47.50 -33.17 21.75
CA ARG A 79 48.22 -32.31 22.70
C ARG A 79 47.35 -31.66 23.79
N LYS A 80 47.52 -32.19 25.00
CA LYS A 80 47.79 -31.47 26.25
C LYS A 80 47.27 -30.02 26.32
N GLU A 81 46.17 -29.85 27.06
CA GLU A 81 45.98 -28.79 28.07
C GLU A 81 45.77 -27.34 27.60
N GLU A 82 44.90 -27.09 26.62
CA GLU A 82 44.07 -25.88 26.73
C GLU A 82 42.80 -26.27 27.51
N PHE A 83 42.91 -26.17 28.83
CA PHE A 83 41.80 -26.38 29.74
C PHE A 83 40.68 -25.38 29.41
N GLY A 84 39.63 -25.86 28.74
CA GLY A 84 38.49 -25.03 28.40
C GLY A 84 37.78 -24.55 29.67
N GLY A 85 37.70 -23.23 29.84
CA GLY A 85 37.00 -22.57 30.93
C GLY A 85 35.48 -22.70 30.85
N PHE A 86 34.76 -21.77 31.47
CA PHE A 86 33.29 -21.72 31.36
C PHE A 86 32.77 -21.46 29.93
N GLU A 87 33.65 -21.19 28.96
CA GLU A 87 33.31 -21.22 27.53
C GLU A 87 32.67 -22.56 27.11
N ARG A 88 33.12 -23.68 27.68
CA ARG A 88 32.53 -25.00 27.44
C ARG A 88 31.09 -25.10 27.92
N LEU A 89 30.72 -24.36 28.97
CA LEU A 89 29.33 -24.30 29.41
C LEU A 89 28.47 -23.61 28.34
N ARG A 90 28.97 -22.52 27.74
CA ARG A 90 28.28 -21.82 26.67
C ARG A 90 28.07 -22.71 25.46
N ASP A 91 29.07 -23.50 25.08
CA ASP A 91 28.98 -24.49 24.00
C ASP A 91 27.92 -25.57 24.29
N LEU A 92 27.83 -26.05 25.54
CA LEU A 92 26.78 -26.96 25.99
C LEU A 92 25.39 -26.33 25.85
N GLU A 93 25.20 -25.12 26.36
CA GLU A 93 23.91 -24.40 26.27
C GLU A 93 23.51 -24.18 24.82
N MET A 94 24.48 -23.86 23.99
CA MET A 94 24.31 -23.69 22.56
C MET A 94 23.91 -24.97 21.83
N LEU A 95 24.51 -26.10 22.17
CA LEU A 95 24.08 -27.41 21.68
C LEU A 95 22.63 -27.71 22.08
N VAL A 96 22.27 -27.41 23.33
CA VAL A 96 20.91 -27.57 23.85
C VAL A 96 19.93 -26.70 23.05
N VAL A 97 20.24 -25.42 22.80
CA VAL A 97 19.43 -24.52 21.97
C VAL A 97 19.29 -25.08 20.55
N ALA A 98 20.39 -25.47 19.92
CA ALA A 98 20.39 -26.02 18.55
C ALA A 98 19.45 -27.22 18.43
N ARG A 99 19.47 -28.12 19.42
CA ARG A 99 18.62 -29.31 19.47
C ARG A 99 17.16 -28.99 19.70
N VAL A 100 16.86 -28.08 20.63
CA VAL A 100 15.50 -27.58 20.83
C VAL A 100 14.95 -26.99 19.53
N LEU A 101 15.76 -26.18 18.84
CA LEU A 101 15.37 -25.53 17.59
C LEU A 101 15.27 -26.49 16.40
N SER A 102 15.97 -27.62 16.43
CA SER A 102 15.97 -28.62 15.35
C SER A 102 14.84 -29.64 15.46
N ARG A 103 14.13 -29.71 16.60
CA ARG A 103 12.95 -30.58 16.74
C ARG A 103 11.88 -30.22 15.70
N PRO A 104 11.09 -31.18 15.21
CA PRO A 104 9.94 -30.89 14.36
C PRO A 104 8.93 -30.00 15.09
N ASP A 105 8.10 -29.29 14.33
CA ASP A 105 7.06 -28.43 14.89
C ASP A 105 6.07 -29.32 15.69
N ALA A 106 5.80 -28.95 16.93
CA ALA A 106 4.84 -29.67 17.77
C ALA A 106 3.39 -29.28 17.38
N PRO A 107 2.40 -30.19 17.52
CA PRO A 107 1.00 -29.85 17.24
C PRO A 107 0.46 -28.81 18.22
N GLU A 108 0.92 -28.84 19.47
CA GLU A 108 0.55 -27.93 20.54
C GLU A 108 1.80 -27.48 21.31
N GLY A 109 1.74 -26.29 21.90
CA GLY A 109 2.80 -25.81 22.77
C GLY A 109 2.96 -24.30 22.75
N PHE A 110 4.19 -23.84 22.57
CA PHE A 110 4.53 -22.42 22.60
C PHE A 110 5.08 -21.96 21.25
N PHE A 111 4.67 -20.75 20.85
CA PHE A 111 5.26 -20.09 19.70
C PHE A 111 6.66 -19.56 20.04
N ILE A 112 7.58 -19.78 19.11
CA ILE A 112 8.89 -19.11 19.05
C ILE A 112 9.06 -18.40 17.70
N SER A 113 9.80 -17.29 17.70
CA SER A 113 10.09 -16.58 16.45
C SER A 113 10.99 -17.39 15.52
N LYS A 114 10.56 -17.60 14.28
CA LYS A 114 11.42 -18.20 13.24
C LYS A 114 12.59 -17.29 12.86
N ALA A 115 12.45 -15.96 13.00
CA ALA A 115 13.54 -15.03 12.78
C ALA A 115 14.61 -15.20 13.86
N TRP A 116 14.19 -15.28 15.13
CA TRP A 116 15.08 -15.58 16.25
C TRP A 116 15.77 -16.94 16.08
N CYS A 117 15.03 -17.99 15.72
CA CYS A 117 15.58 -19.32 15.47
C CYS A 117 16.71 -19.29 14.43
N LYS A 118 16.48 -18.60 13.31
CA LYS A 118 17.48 -18.45 12.25
C LYS A 118 18.72 -17.68 12.72
N SER A 119 18.52 -16.62 13.49
CA SER A 119 19.62 -15.84 14.06
C SER A 119 20.45 -16.69 15.01
N ALA A 120 19.79 -17.41 15.93
CA ALA A 120 20.44 -18.31 16.87
C ALA A 120 21.23 -19.40 16.15
N LEU A 121 20.64 -20.08 15.16
CA LEU A 121 21.33 -21.11 14.38
C LEU A 121 22.50 -20.54 13.56
N LYS A 122 22.35 -19.36 12.96
CA LYS A 122 23.46 -18.69 12.24
C LYS A 122 24.61 -18.34 13.19
N TRP A 123 24.29 -17.86 14.39
CA TRP A 123 25.27 -17.54 15.43
C TRP A 123 25.97 -18.80 15.96
N LEU A 124 25.23 -19.89 16.10
CA LEU A 124 25.76 -21.22 16.44
C LEU A 124 26.74 -21.73 15.38
N ASP A 125 26.35 -21.70 14.11
CA ASP A 125 27.20 -22.13 13.00
C ASP A 125 28.47 -21.28 12.91
N ALA A 126 28.35 -19.97 13.17
CA ALA A 126 29.45 -19.04 13.25
C ALA A 126 30.47 -19.43 14.34
N ASN A 127 29.98 -19.70 15.55
CA ASN A 127 30.83 -20.01 16.71
C ASN A 127 31.33 -21.45 16.76
N SER A 128 30.68 -22.37 16.06
CA SER A 128 31.23 -23.71 15.83
C SER A 128 32.50 -23.60 14.97
N LYS A 129 33.65 -23.39 15.60
CA LYS A 129 34.95 -23.49 14.93
C LYS A 129 35.09 -24.95 14.48
N PRO A 130 35.23 -25.26 13.18
CA PRO A 130 35.67 -26.58 12.80
C PRO A 130 37.15 -26.67 13.20
N SER A 131 37.41 -27.31 14.34
CA SER A 131 38.76 -27.59 14.86
C SER A 131 39.64 -28.35 13.85
N HIS A 132 39.08 -28.86 12.75
CA HIS A 132 39.78 -29.66 11.74
C HIS A 132 39.62 -29.22 10.28
N GLN A 133 39.22 -27.98 9.97
CA GLN A 133 39.19 -27.57 8.56
C GLN A 133 40.58 -27.26 8.01
N LYS A 134 41.08 -28.21 7.19
CA LYS A 134 42.13 -28.04 6.18
C LYS A 134 42.09 -26.61 5.63
N LYS A 135 43.24 -25.93 5.66
CA LYS A 135 43.46 -24.54 5.19
C LYS A 135 42.44 -24.13 4.13
N LEU A 136 41.33 -23.53 4.56
CA LEU A 136 40.32 -23.03 3.63
C LEU A 136 41.01 -22.00 2.75
N SER A 137 40.73 -22.03 1.44
CA SER A 137 41.18 -20.99 0.52
C SER A 137 40.92 -19.60 1.12
N LYS A 138 41.90 -18.68 1.00
CA LYS A 138 41.84 -17.30 1.49
C LYS A 138 40.52 -16.59 1.14
N LYS A 139 39.91 -16.93 -0.01
CA LYS A 139 38.60 -16.41 -0.44
C LYS A 139 37.44 -16.93 0.43
N LYS A 140 37.41 -18.23 0.77
CA LYS A 140 36.42 -18.81 1.70
C LYS A 140 36.61 -18.28 3.12
N GLY A 141 37.86 -18.06 3.55
CA GLY A 141 38.19 -17.41 4.81
C GLY A 141 37.57 -16.01 4.95
N ARG A 142 37.81 -15.12 3.97
CA ARG A 142 37.22 -13.76 3.97
C ARG A 142 35.69 -13.75 3.92
N ILE A 143 35.07 -14.66 3.16
CA ILE A 143 33.60 -14.77 3.13
C ILE A 143 33.07 -15.23 4.50
N ARG A 144 33.75 -16.18 5.14
CA ARG A 144 33.39 -16.62 6.50
C ARG A 144 33.56 -15.48 7.50
N GLU A 145 34.66 -14.75 7.47
CA GLU A 145 34.92 -13.61 8.35
C GLU A 145 33.86 -12.52 8.23
N ARG A 146 33.45 -12.18 7.01
CA ARG A 146 32.29 -11.28 6.78
C ARG A 146 30.98 -11.86 7.33
N ARG A 147 30.75 -13.18 7.19
CA ARG A 147 29.56 -13.83 7.75
C ARG A 147 29.57 -13.88 9.28
N LEU A 148 30.76 -13.98 9.89
CA LEU A 148 30.99 -13.98 11.34
C LEU A 148 30.76 -12.60 11.94
N SER A 149 31.24 -11.53 11.29
CA SER A 149 30.95 -10.15 11.72
C SER A 149 29.45 -9.82 11.64
N ASP A 150 28.72 -10.48 10.75
CA ASP A 150 27.27 -10.32 10.57
C ASP A 150 26.43 -11.27 11.46
N ALA A 151 27.06 -12.11 12.27
CA ALA A 151 26.37 -13.01 13.19
C ALA A 151 26.33 -12.37 14.58
N LEU A 152 25.35 -11.50 14.80
CA LEU A 152 25.06 -10.98 16.13
C LEU A 152 24.52 -12.10 17.03
N PRO A 153 24.78 -12.05 18.35
CA PRO A 153 24.15 -12.98 19.29
C PRO A 153 22.62 -12.89 19.15
N PRO A 154 21.90 -14.02 19.34
CA PRO A 154 20.44 -14.00 19.36
C PRO A 154 19.96 -13.07 20.47
N TRP A 155 18.84 -12.38 20.22
CA TRP A 155 18.28 -11.41 21.17
C TRP A 155 17.88 -12.10 22.49
N PRO A 156 17.97 -11.41 23.65
CA PRO A 156 17.59 -11.99 24.94
C PRO A 156 16.14 -12.48 25.02
N ASN A 157 15.24 -11.83 24.27
CA ASN A 157 13.84 -12.23 24.17
C ASN A 157 13.57 -12.98 22.85
N VAL A 158 13.30 -14.28 22.97
CA VAL A 158 13.00 -15.22 21.87
C VAL A 158 11.79 -14.79 21.03
N ASN A 159 10.87 -14.02 21.62
CA ASN A 159 9.58 -13.67 21.07
C ASN A 159 9.38 -12.16 20.87
N ALA A 160 10.46 -11.36 20.86
CA ALA A 160 10.39 -9.90 20.76
C ALA A 160 9.59 -9.41 19.53
N ASP A 161 9.67 -10.11 18.40
CA ASP A 161 8.98 -9.82 17.14
C ASP A 161 7.59 -10.48 17.02
N LEU A 162 7.23 -11.36 17.95
CA LEU A 162 5.91 -11.99 18.01
C LEU A 162 4.94 -11.24 18.93
N VAL A 163 5.42 -10.28 19.70
CA VAL A 163 4.65 -9.54 20.70
C VAL A 163 4.49 -8.09 20.24
N CYS A 164 3.27 -7.56 20.30
CA CYS A 164 3.02 -6.14 20.02
C CYS A 164 3.33 -5.28 21.25
N GLU A 165 3.25 -3.96 21.12
CA GLU A 165 3.42 -3.04 22.26
C GLU A 165 2.43 -3.28 23.40
N HIS A 166 1.23 -3.80 23.10
CA HIS A 166 0.23 -4.22 24.09
C HIS A 166 0.57 -5.55 24.77
N GLY A 167 1.76 -6.12 24.52
CA GLY A 167 2.20 -7.38 25.10
C GLY A 167 1.49 -8.62 24.53
N SER A 168 0.65 -8.48 23.52
CA SER A 168 -0.15 -9.58 22.97
C SER A 168 0.43 -10.11 21.65
N LEU A 169 -0.05 -11.27 21.20
CA LEU A 169 0.46 -11.92 19.99
C LEU A 169 0.16 -11.08 18.72
N VAL A 170 1.22 -10.77 17.96
CA VAL A 170 1.15 -10.10 16.66
C VAL A 170 0.67 -11.07 15.61
N ARG A 171 -0.29 -10.68 14.75
CA ARG A 171 -0.78 -11.48 13.62
C ARG A 171 0.35 -12.02 12.73
N SER A 172 0.23 -13.29 12.36
CA SER A 172 1.22 -14.02 11.52
C SER A 172 1.40 -13.44 10.11
N SER A 173 0.50 -12.55 9.66
CA SER A 173 0.55 -11.91 8.35
C SER A 173 1.58 -10.79 8.23
N LYS A 174 2.15 -10.29 9.34
CA LYS A 174 3.21 -9.27 9.25
C LYS A 174 4.51 -9.92 8.74
N PRO A 175 5.19 -9.34 7.74
CA PRO A 175 6.53 -9.77 7.34
C PRO A 175 7.45 -9.79 8.57
N GLY A 176 8.01 -10.94 8.91
CA GLY A 176 8.86 -11.12 10.09
C GLY A 176 8.23 -11.97 11.21
N ALA A 177 6.91 -11.91 11.41
CA ALA A 177 6.21 -12.63 12.49
C ALA A 177 5.94 -14.11 12.19
N LYS A 178 6.89 -14.78 11.52
CA LYS A 178 6.82 -16.21 11.23
C LYS A 178 7.07 -16.99 12.52
N ARG A 179 6.18 -17.93 12.85
CA ARG A 179 6.21 -18.66 14.11
C ARG A 179 6.58 -20.13 13.88
N LYS A 180 7.24 -20.72 14.88
CA LYS A 180 7.45 -22.16 15.03
C LYS A 180 6.82 -22.59 16.35
N VAL A 181 6.14 -23.73 16.36
CA VAL A 181 5.55 -24.29 17.59
C VAL A 181 6.55 -25.27 18.19
N ILE A 182 6.87 -25.12 19.46
CA ILE A 182 7.70 -26.06 20.21
C ILE A 182 6.93 -26.62 21.39
N ASP A 183 7.28 -27.85 21.79
CA ASP A 183 6.65 -28.53 22.90
C ASP A 183 6.91 -27.81 24.25
N LYS A 184 6.06 -28.09 25.25
CA LYS A 184 6.15 -27.48 26.60
C LYS A 184 7.48 -27.77 27.31
N LYS A 185 8.12 -28.92 27.05
CA LYS A 185 9.41 -29.28 27.68
C LYS A 185 10.54 -28.47 27.07
N ALA A 186 10.57 -28.33 25.75
CA ALA A 186 11.49 -27.51 24.99
C ALA A 186 11.38 -26.02 25.39
N TRP A 187 10.16 -25.50 25.53
CA TRP A 187 9.95 -24.13 26.01
C TRP A 187 10.46 -23.91 27.44
N LYS A 188 10.24 -24.87 28.35
CA LYS A 188 10.81 -24.80 29.72
C LYS A 188 12.34 -24.70 29.71
N VAL A 189 13.01 -25.40 28.79
CA VAL A 189 14.46 -25.31 28.63
C VAL A 189 14.87 -23.94 28.08
N LEU A 190 14.22 -23.45 27.02
CA LEU A 190 14.52 -22.12 26.48
C LEU A 190 14.26 -21.01 27.50
N ARG A 191 13.19 -21.09 28.29
CA ARG A 191 12.89 -20.10 29.33
C ARG A 191 13.93 -20.06 30.45
N LYS A 192 14.61 -21.19 30.73
CA LYS A 192 15.74 -21.23 31.67
C LYS A 192 16.99 -20.52 31.14
N LEU A 193 17.16 -20.49 29.81
CA LEU A 193 18.28 -19.86 29.12
C LEU A 193 18.00 -18.38 28.78
N TYR A 194 16.74 -18.06 28.50
CA TYR A 194 16.26 -16.76 28.07
C TYR A 194 15.08 -16.31 28.95
N PRO A 195 15.34 -15.93 30.22
CA PRO A 195 14.31 -15.67 31.22
C PRO A 195 13.39 -14.48 30.86
N GLU A 196 13.88 -13.52 30.09
CA GLU A 196 13.10 -12.38 29.58
C GLU A 196 12.10 -12.76 28.47
N SER A 197 12.17 -13.99 27.96
CA SER A 197 11.31 -14.43 26.87
C SER A 197 9.88 -14.62 27.33
N LYS A 198 8.96 -13.92 26.66
CA LYS A 198 7.53 -14.06 26.93
C LYS A 198 7.00 -15.39 26.38
N ALA A 199 6.31 -16.16 27.23
CA ALA A 199 5.61 -17.36 26.82
C ALA A 199 4.36 -16.99 26.03
N ILE A 200 4.23 -17.55 24.83
CA ILE A 200 3.05 -17.37 23.98
C ILE A 200 2.54 -18.76 23.63
N SER A 201 1.38 -19.12 24.16
CA SER A 201 0.72 -20.41 23.92
C SER A 201 0.13 -20.45 22.50
N THR A 202 -0.03 -21.65 21.94
CA THR A 202 -0.83 -21.87 20.72
C THR A 202 -2.29 -21.44 20.88
N ASN A 203 -2.79 -21.38 22.12
CA ASN A 203 -4.15 -20.95 22.45
C ASN A 203 -4.29 -19.42 22.60
N ASP A 204 -3.17 -18.68 22.60
CA ASP A 204 -3.23 -17.23 22.74
C ASP A 204 -3.79 -16.61 21.45
N SER A 205 -4.84 -15.82 21.59
CA SER A 205 -5.42 -15.09 20.47
C SER A 205 -4.56 -13.90 20.05
N GLU A 206 -4.77 -13.42 18.83
CA GLU A 206 -4.19 -12.14 18.40
C GLU A 206 -4.63 -10.98 19.31
N CYS A 207 -3.77 -9.97 19.42
CA CYS A 207 -4.08 -8.73 20.14
C CYS A 207 -5.39 -8.09 19.64
N LEU A 208 -6.38 -7.94 20.53
CA LEU A 208 -7.66 -7.32 20.21
C LEU A 208 -7.51 -5.83 19.87
N GLU A 209 -6.65 -5.10 20.57
CA GLU A 209 -6.40 -3.67 20.32
C GLU A 209 -5.80 -3.46 18.91
N CYS A 210 -4.74 -4.19 18.56
CA CYS A 210 -4.18 -4.15 17.19
C CYS A 210 -5.17 -4.63 16.12
N ARG A 211 -6.16 -5.47 16.48
CA ARG A 211 -7.22 -5.89 15.57
C ARG A 211 -8.21 -4.74 15.35
N PHE A 212 -8.65 -4.07 16.41
CA PHE A 212 -9.56 -2.92 16.32
C PHE A 212 -8.93 -1.76 15.55
N GLU A 213 -7.70 -1.39 15.88
CA GLU A 213 -6.97 -0.30 15.20
C GLU A 213 -6.86 -0.57 13.69
N ARG A 214 -6.60 -1.82 13.30
CA ARG A 214 -6.56 -2.23 11.89
C ARG A 214 -7.91 -2.11 11.20
N LEU A 215 -8.98 -2.57 11.84
CA LEU A 215 -10.34 -2.46 11.29
C LEU A 215 -10.73 -0.99 11.14
N GLU A 216 -10.37 -0.15 12.11
CA GLU A 216 -10.58 1.28 12.04
C GLU A 216 -9.78 1.93 10.90
N ASN A 217 -8.50 1.59 10.76
CA ASN A 217 -7.65 2.09 9.68
C ASN A 217 -8.17 1.63 8.30
N GLN A 218 -8.64 0.38 8.19
CA GLN A 218 -9.29 -0.12 6.97
C GLN A 218 -10.57 0.65 6.65
N ARG A 219 -11.40 0.94 7.65
CA ARG A 219 -12.60 1.77 7.50
C ARG A 219 -12.26 3.19 7.06
N LYS A 220 -11.27 3.83 7.70
CA LYS A 220 -10.78 5.18 7.34
C LYS A 220 -10.25 5.21 5.90
N GLU A 221 -9.51 4.20 5.47
CA GLU A 221 -9.00 4.10 4.11
C GLU A 221 -10.15 3.88 3.10
N GLN A 222 -11.12 3.02 3.42
CA GLN A 222 -12.30 2.81 2.58
C GLN A 222 -13.14 4.10 2.47
N GLU A 223 -13.33 4.83 3.56
CA GLU A 223 -14.01 6.12 3.58
C GLU A 223 -13.26 7.15 2.73
N LYS A 224 -11.93 7.24 2.86
CA LYS A 224 -11.09 8.10 2.02
C LYS A 224 -11.21 7.74 0.54
N GLN A 225 -11.22 6.46 0.20
CA GLN A 225 -11.42 5.99 -1.16
C GLN A 225 -12.82 6.33 -1.69
N ASN A 226 -13.86 6.18 -0.88
CA ASN A 226 -15.23 6.53 -1.24
C ASN A 226 -15.41 8.03 -1.40
N LYS A 227 -14.84 8.84 -0.50
CA LYS A 227 -14.81 10.30 -0.59
C LYS A 227 -14.09 10.74 -1.87
N GLY A 228 -12.92 10.17 -2.17
CA GLY A 228 -12.22 10.44 -3.42
C GLY A 228 -13.02 10.03 -4.67
N LYS A 229 -13.73 8.90 -4.64
CA LYS A 229 -14.64 8.48 -5.72
C LYS A 229 -15.77 9.50 -5.90
N LEU A 230 -16.38 9.97 -4.81
CA LEU A 230 -17.45 10.96 -4.85
C LEU A 230 -16.93 12.30 -5.40
N GLU A 231 -15.79 12.78 -4.92
CA GLU A 231 -15.15 14.02 -5.39
C GLU A 231 -14.83 13.97 -6.89
N ARG A 232 -14.31 12.86 -7.40
CA ARG A 232 -14.08 12.69 -8.85
C ARG A 232 -15.39 12.72 -9.65
N LYS A 233 -16.44 12.11 -9.12
CA LYS A 233 -17.76 12.08 -9.76
C LYS A 233 -18.48 13.44 -9.75
N LYS A 234 -18.12 14.39 -8.88
CA LYS A 234 -18.69 15.76 -8.88
C LYS A 234 -18.58 16.45 -10.25
N VAL A 235 -17.53 16.16 -11.01
CA VAL A 235 -17.37 16.70 -12.38
C VAL A 235 -18.51 16.27 -13.31
N LEU A 236 -19.14 15.12 -13.05
CA LEU A 236 -20.28 14.59 -13.80
C LEU A 236 -21.63 15.18 -13.34
N GLU A 237 -21.66 16.08 -12.36
CA GLU A 237 -22.87 16.84 -12.00
C GLU A 237 -23.28 17.76 -13.15
N VAL A 238 -22.31 18.23 -13.96
CA VAL A 238 -22.56 19.01 -15.18
C VAL A 238 -23.06 18.08 -16.29
N SER A 239 -24.24 18.38 -16.86
CA SER A 239 -24.90 17.58 -17.90
C SER A 239 -23.99 17.32 -19.11
N PHE A 240 -23.38 18.36 -19.69
CA PHE A 240 -22.48 18.23 -20.83
C PHE A 240 -21.29 17.29 -20.57
N VAL A 241 -20.68 17.37 -19.39
CA VAL A 241 -19.54 16.52 -19.04
C VAL A 241 -19.98 15.07 -18.82
N ARG A 242 -21.18 14.87 -18.26
CA ARG A 242 -21.81 13.54 -18.14
C ARG A 242 -22.09 12.92 -19.51
N GLU A 243 -22.53 13.71 -20.47
CA GLU A 243 -22.74 13.25 -21.86
C GLU A 243 -21.44 12.81 -22.52
N VAL A 244 -20.36 13.61 -22.39
CA VAL A 244 -19.02 13.23 -22.87
C VAL A 244 -18.52 11.95 -22.16
N PHE A 245 -18.77 11.81 -20.85
CA PHE A 245 -18.39 10.63 -20.08
C PHE A 245 -19.10 9.35 -20.58
N ASN A 246 -20.40 9.43 -20.85
CA ASN A 246 -21.22 8.29 -21.29
C ASN A 246 -21.10 8.00 -22.80
N ARG A 247 -20.44 8.87 -23.56
CA ARG A 247 -20.29 8.74 -25.02
C ARG A 247 -19.44 7.52 -25.40
N THR A 248 -19.97 6.70 -26.31
CA THR A 248 -19.30 5.50 -26.85
C THR A 248 -18.88 5.64 -28.31
N LYS A 249 -19.57 6.50 -29.07
CA LYS A 249 -19.43 6.65 -30.54
C LYS A 249 -18.51 7.78 -30.99
N GLY A 250 -17.90 8.52 -30.06
CA GLY A 250 -16.96 9.59 -30.36
C GLY A 250 -17.55 10.86 -30.99
N VAL A 251 -18.86 10.92 -31.24
CA VAL A 251 -19.55 12.13 -31.71
C VAL A 251 -20.72 12.50 -30.80
N PRO A 252 -21.11 13.79 -30.69
CA PRO A 252 -22.28 14.21 -29.93
C PRO A 252 -23.56 13.52 -30.41
N SER A 253 -24.50 13.30 -29.49
CA SER A 253 -25.74 12.55 -29.77
C SER A 253 -26.59 13.18 -30.88
N HIS A 254 -26.68 14.51 -30.92
CA HIS A 254 -27.42 15.25 -31.96
C HIS A 254 -26.76 15.17 -33.35
N CYS A 255 -25.47 14.82 -33.42
CA CYS A 255 -24.76 14.61 -34.69
C CYS A 255 -25.04 13.22 -35.28
N LEU A 256 -25.63 12.31 -34.50
CA LEU A 256 -26.02 10.99 -34.95
C LEU A 256 -27.36 11.12 -35.67
N ARG A 257 -27.34 11.18 -37.01
CA ARG A 257 -28.56 11.05 -37.82
C ARG A 257 -29.28 9.76 -37.43
N GLN A 258 -30.51 9.88 -36.95
CA GLN A 258 -31.41 8.73 -36.89
C GLN A 258 -31.61 8.26 -38.33
N LYS A 259 -31.31 6.99 -38.60
CA LYS A 259 -31.52 6.38 -39.90
C LYS A 259 -33.03 6.42 -40.16
N SER A 260 -33.49 7.39 -40.93
CA SER A 260 -34.91 7.71 -41.16
C SER A 260 -35.67 6.66 -41.97
N GLY A 261 -35.18 5.41 -41.99
CA GLY A 261 -35.70 4.30 -42.80
C GLY A 261 -36.26 3.13 -42.00
N ALA A 262 -36.37 3.24 -40.67
CA ALA A 262 -37.12 2.29 -39.86
C ALA A 262 -38.32 3.01 -39.24
N MET A 263 -39.32 3.32 -40.06
CA MET A 263 -40.67 3.59 -39.56
C MET A 263 -41.24 2.27 -39.01
N LEU A 264 -40.84 1.89 -37.80
CA LEU A 264 -41.65 0.96 -37.01
C LEU A 264 -42.74 1.81 -36.37
N PHE A 265 -43.94 1.74 -36.96
CA PHE A 265 -45.17 2.11 -36.31
C PHE A 265 -45.30 1.29 -35.02
N SER A 266 -45.15 1.94 -33.87
CA SER A 266 -45.70 1.45 -32.62
C SER A 266 -45.74 2.61 -31.63
N SER A 267 -46.87 3.30 -31.60
CA SER A 267 -47.33 3.98 -30.40
C SER A 267 -47.79 2.92 -29.41
N PRO A 268 -47.32 2.88 -28.16
CA PRO A 268 -48.05 2.19 -27.10
C PRO A 268 -48.93 3.21 -26.38
N THR A 269 -50.24 3.00 -26.48
CA THR A 269 -51.24 3.49 -25.56
C THR A 269 -50.92 2.96 -24.15
N PRO A 270 -51.05 3.76 -23.07
CA PRO A 270 -50.82 3.27 -21.72
C PRO A 270 -52.08 2.52 -21.22
N THR A 271 -52.03 1.19 -21.20
CA THR A 271 -52.95 0.36 -20.40
C THR A 271 -52.30 -0.01 -19.06
N PRO A 272 -53.01 0.07 -17.93
CA PRO A 272 -52.49 -0.34 -16.63
C PRO A 272 -52.66 -1.85 -16.47
N LEU A 273 -51.56 -2.58 -16.29
CA LEU A 273 -51.61 -3.99 -15.91
C LEU A 273 -51.12 -4.18 -14.47
N SER A 274 -52.12 -4.51 -13.65
CA SER A 274 -52.08 -5.31 -12.43
C SER A 274 -51.01 -6.41 -12.47
N CYS A 275 -50.07 -6.38 -11.53
CA CYS A 275 -49.18 -7.51 -11.23
C CYS A 275 -49.91 -8.53 -10.35
N GLY A 276 -50.25 -9.66 -10.96
CA GLY A 276 -50.62 -10.89 -10.28
C GLY A 276 -49.38 -11.59 -9.69
N ILE A 277 -49.53 -11.91 -8.41
CA ILE A 277 -48.96 -13.01 -7.62
C ILE A 277 -48.13 -14.02 -8.43
N CYS A 278 -46.84 -14.14 -8.08
CA CYS A 278 -46.13 -15.41 -8.15
C CYS A 278 -45.20 -15.53 -6.94
N SER A 279 -45.56 -16.49 -6.09
CA SER A 279 -44.86 -16.92 -4.89
C SER A 279 -43.59 -17.67 -5.24
N SER A 280 -42.46 -17.25 -4.70
CA SER A 280 -41.37 -18.16 -4.35
C SER A 280 -40.52 -17.52 -3.25
N THR A 281 -40.58 -18.15 -2.09
CA THR A 281 -39.75 -17.92 -0.90
C THR A 281 -38.26 -17.90 -1.22
N PRO A 282 -37.49 -17.07 -0.49
CA PRO A 282 -36.27 -17.61 0.09
C PRO A 282 -36.14 -17.31 1.58
N THR A 283 -35.42 -18.23 2.20
CA THR A 283 -35.11 -18.41 3.61
C THR A 283 -34.52 -17.18 4.29
N SER A 284 -35.07 -16.88 5.45
CA SER A 284 -34.63 -15.92 6.45
C SER A 284 -33.14 -16.07 6.82
N VAL A 285 -32.39 -14.98 6.69
CA VAL A 285 -31.26 -14.66 7.59
C VAL A 285 -31.47 -13.22 8.03
N ALA A 286 -31.69 -13.04 9.32
CA ALA A 286 -32.03 -11.78 9.96
C ALA A 286 -30.89 -10.74 9.83
N ASP A 287 -31.24 -9.56 9.33
CA ASP A 287 -30.44 -8.35 9.41
C ASP A 287 -30.48 -7.78 10.84
N LEU A 288 -29.31 -7.73 11.47
CA LEU A 288 -29.04 -6.85 12.62
C LEU A 288 -28.77 -5.44 12.10
N VAL A 289 -29.82 -4.63 12.04
CA VAL A 289 -29.73 -3.18 11.81
C VAL A 289 -29.12 -2.54 13.06
N VAL A 290 -27.87 -2.08 12.95
CA VAL A 290 -27.22 -1.23 13.96
C VAL A 290 -27.64 0.23 13.70
N PRO A 291 -28.19 0.97 14.69
CA PRO A 291 -28.56 2.36 14.50
C PRO A 291 -27.32 3.25 14.33
N ILE A 292 -27.37 4.13 13.33
CA ILE A 292 -26.41 5.20 13.08
C ILE A 292 -26.61 6.26 14.18
N ALA A 293 -25.64 6.37 15.09
CA ALA A 293 -25.59 7.45 16.07
C ALA A 293 -25.16 8.77 15.43
N SER A 294 -25.86 9.84 15.77
CA SER A 294 -25.53 11.23 15.40
C SER A 294 -24.14 11.66 15.91
N PRO A 295 -23.42 12.54 15.19
CA PRO A 295 -22.10 13.00 15.61
C PRO A 295 -22.16 13.92 16.85
N PRO A 296 -21.17 13.87 17.75
CA PRO A 296 -21.10 14.76 18.91
C PRO A 296 -20.74 16.21 18.51
N PRO A 297 -21.04 17.21 19.37
CA PRO A 297 -20.74 18.60 19.09
C PRO A 297 -19.22 18.85 19.05
N LYS A 298 -18.78 19.61 18.06
CA LYS A 298 -17.39 19.98 17.81
C LYS A 298 -16.83 20.81 18.97
N GLN A 299 -15.87 20.24 19.71
CA GLN A 299 -15.00 21.02 20.59
C GLN A 299 -13.94 21.75 19.74
N LYS A 300 -13.76 23.06 20.00
CA LYS A 300 -12.71 23.89 19.41
C LYS A 300 -11.35 23.47 19.97
N LEU A 301 -10.50 22.90 19.12
CA LEU A 301 -9.06 22.73 19.39
C LEU A 301 -8.30 24.01 18.99
N PRO A 302 -7.24 24.39 19.73
CA PRO A 302 -6.46 25.60 19.46
C PRO A 302 -5.56 25.41 18.24
N SER A 303 -5.42 26.51 17.48
CA SER A 303 -4.61 26.62 16.26
C SER A 303 -3.13 26.27 16.50
N PRO A 304 -2.47 25.48 15.64
CA PRO A 304 -1.03 25.36 15.68
C PRO A 304 -0.36 26.57 15.01
N ALA A 305 0.64 27.10 15.69
CA ALA A 305 1.48 28.18 15.22
C ALA A 305 2.21 27.82 13.92
N ARG A 306 2.23 28.79 13.02
CA ARG A 306 2.87 28.81 11.70
C ARG A 306 4.39 28.70 11.87
N SER A 307 5.01 27.59 11.45
CA SER A 307 6.46 27.50 11.24
C SER A 307 6.73 27.37 9.75
N LEU A 308 7.18 28.47 9.14
CA LEU A 308 7.72 28.52 7.79
C LEU A 308 9.15 27.98 7.83
N ARG A 309 9.40 26.82 7.23
CA ARG A 309 10.72 26.46 6.73
C ARG A 309 10.61 26.05 5.26
N SER A 310 11.20 26.89 4.43
CA SER A 310 11.52 26.65 3.03
C SER A 310 12.46 25.45 2.90
N TRP A 311 12.21 24.61 1.90
CA TRP A 311 13.13 23.57 1.45
C TRP A 311 14.06 24.18 0.39
N PRO A 312 15.39 23.97 0.44
CA PRO A 312 16.28 24.32 -0.66
C PRO A 312 16.26 23.23 -1.75
N PRO A 313 16.61 23.58 -3.00
CA PRO A 313 16.62 22.64 -4.12
C PRO A 313 17.83 21.71 -4.08
N LEU A 314 17.64 20.49 -4.61
CA LEU A 314 18.67 19.48 -4.83
C LEU A 314 19.74 20.01 -5.79
N GLY A 315 20.97 20.13 -5.30
CA GLY A 315 22.18 20.39 -6.09
C GLY A 315 23.24 19.32 -5.81
N THR A 316 23.60 18.60 -6.87
CA THR A 316 24.90 17.99 -7.21
C THR A 316 25.93 17.69 -6.10
N GLU A 317 26.31 16.41 -6.02
CA GLU A 317 27.47 15.89 -5.28
C GLU A 317 28.80 16.57 -5.64
N PRO A 318 29.68 16.80 -4.65
CA PRO A 318 31.11 16.79 -4.89
C PRO A 318 31.82 15.64 -4.16
N LYS A 319 32.66 14.96 -4.92
CA LYS A 319 33.68 14.01 -4.45
C LYS A 319 34.60 14.70 -3.43
N ALA A 320 34.75 14.13 -2.24
CA ALA A 320 35.77 14.54 -1.28
C ALA A 320 36.79 13.41 -1.11
N SER A 321 38.02 13.72 -1.54
CA SER A 321 39.27 13.00 -1.31
C SER A 321 39.69 13.11 0.16
N TYR A 322 40.09 11.98 0.77
CA TYR A 322 40.79 11.94 2.05
C TYR A 322 42.30 12.15 1.85
N PRO A 323 42.97 12.94 2.70
CA PRO A 323 44.39 12.77 2.96
C PRO A 323 44.64 11.96 4.26
N LYS A 324 45.59 11.03 4.12
CA LYS A 324 46.43 10.40 5.17
C LYS A 324 47.41 11.46 5.72
N ASP A 325 47.66 11.64 7.01
CA ASP A 325 48.48 10.89 8.00
C ASP A 325 48.80 11.94 9.13
N PRO A 326 49.65 11.71 10.16
CA PRO A 326 49.60 10.72 11.23
C PRO A 326 49.81 11.33 12.65
N ASN A 327 49.58 10.52 13.70
CA ASN A 327 50.30 10.45 14.99
C ASN A 327 50.49 11.72 15.87
N VAL A 328 49.85 11.81 17.06
CA VAL A 328 50.43 12.34 18.33
C VAL A 328 49.56 11.93 19.54
N GLY A 329 50.19 11.27 20.53
CA GLY A 329 50.17 11.68 21.95
C GLY A 329 48.99 11.31 22.84
N GLY A 330 49.31 10.75 24.01
CA GLY A 330 48.36 10.37 25.05
C GLY A 330 47.89 11.52 25.94
N GLY A 331 46.95 11.22 26.82
CA GLY A 331 46.41 12.18 27.79
C GLY A 331 45.34 11.55 28.66
N SER A 332 45.63 11.52 29.96
CA SER A 332 44.87 10.93 31.05
C SER A 332 43.48 11.55 31.28
N GLY A 333 42.59 10.70 31.81
CA GLY A 333 41.75 10.96 32.99
C GLY A 333 40.76 12.14 32.99
N MET A 334 39.48 11.83 33.21
CA MET A 334 38.61 12.51 34.18
C MET A 334 37.32 11.71 34.31
N GLY A 335 37.02 11.29 35.53
CA GLY A 335 35.75 10.67 35.90
C GLY A 335 34.66 11.74 36.04
N LEU A 336 33.46 11.41 35.59
CA LEU A 336 32.24 12.18 35.84
C LEU A 336 31.23 11.28 36.55
N LEU A 337 31.04 11.59 37.83
CA LEU A 337 29.95 11.13 38.69
C LEU A 337 28.63 11.67 38.14
N MET A 338 27.62 10.80 38.03
CA MET A 338 26.21 11.16 37.85
C MET A 338 25.49 10.92 39.18
N PRO A 339 24.67 11.85 39.69
CA PRO A 339 23.86 11.60 40.88
C PRO A 339 22.51 10.95 40.52
N ASP A 340 22.03 10.16 41.46
CA ASP A 340 20.80 9.38 41.43
C ASP A 340 19.54 10.22 41.20
N GLY A 341 18.77 9.86 40.16
CA GLY A 341 17.43 10.37 39.90
C GLY A 341 16.37 9.38 40.37
N VAL A 342 15.66 9.74 41.45
CA VAL A 342 14.48 9.04 41.96
C VAL A 342 13.31 9.22 40.97
N LEU A 343 12.74 8.12 40.48
CA LEU A 343 11.53 8.10 39.66
C LEU A 343 10.26 8.11 40.54
N PRO A 344 9.23 8.91 40.24
CA PRO A 344 7.94 8.82 40.91
C PRO A 344 7.09 7.65 40.34
N PRO A 345 6.17 7.06 41.14
CA PRO A 345 5.32 5.96 40.71
C PRO A 345 4.17 6.43 39.78
N PRO A 346 3.64 5.55 38.92
CA PRO A 346 2.55 5.87 38.00
C PRO A 346 1.18 5.96 38.71
N PRO A 347 0.21 6.73 38.16
CA PRO A 347 -1.10 6.91 38.76
C PRO A 347 -2.02 5.71 38.56
N VAL A 348 -2.76 5.36 39.61
CA VAL A 348 -3.81 4.34 39.63
C VAL A 348 -5.10 4.91 39.03
N PHE A 349 -5.56 4.36 37.89
CA PHE A 349 -6.88 4.66 37.34
C PHE A 349 -7.95 3.79 38.00
N LYS A 350 -8.91 4.42 38.70
CA LYS A 350 -10.15 3.79 39.15
C LYS A 350 -11.19 3.86 38.03
N ILE A 351 -11.68 2.70 37.60
CA ILE A 351 -12.83 2.57 36.69
C ILE A 351 -14.10 2.63 37.55
N ALA A 352 -14.88 3.70 37.39
CA ALA A 352 -16.22 3.79 37.95
C ALA A 352 -17.25 3.38 36.89
N ASN A 353 -17.98 2.31 37.17
CA ASN A 353 -19.20 1.91 36.50
C ASN A 353 -20.33 2.88 36.84
N SER A 354 -21.08 3.36 35.85
CA SER A 354 -22.41 3.91 36.07
C SER A 354 -23.36 3.55 34.92
N ASN A 355 -24.28 2.65 35.23
CA ASN A 355 -25.57 2.45 34.57
C ASN A 355 -26.40 3.73 34.70
N MET A 356 -27.03 4.20 33.62
CA MET A 356 -28.23 5.03 33.71
C MET A 356 -29.19 4.70 32.56
N SER A 357 -30.44 4.44 32.96
CA SER A 357 -31.63 4.14 32.18
C SER A 357 -32.20 5.37 31.46
N MET A 358 -32.90 5.15 30.36
CA MET A 358 -33.65 6.15 29.57
C MET A 358 -35.16 5.96 29.73
N PRO A 359 -35.98 7.04 29.76
CA PRO A 359 -37.43 6.96 29.54
C PRO A 359 -37.86 7.42 28.14
N LEU A 360 -39.08 6.99 27.81
CA LEU A 360 -39.82 7.07 26.55
C LEU A 360 -40.57 8.39 26.29
N ASN A 361 -40.92 8.58 25.00
CA ASN A 361 -42.06 9.30 24.40
C ASN A 361 -42.04 10.84 24.29
N ALA A 362 -42.25 11.36 23.06
CA ALA A 362 -43.45 12.11 22.57
C ALA A 362 -43.20 12.68 21.13
N PRO A 363 -44.14 13.36 20.41
CA PRO A 363 -44.58 12.96 19.06
C PRO A 363 -44.29 13.98 17.94
N VAL A 364 -44.53 13.53 16.70
CA VAL A 364 -44.39 14.25 15.42
C VAL A 364 -45.67 15.04 15.08
N PRO A 365 -45.60 16.27 14.53
CA PRO A 365 -46.73 16.87 13.84
C PRO A 365 -46.56 16.85 12.31
N THR A 366 -47.59 16.31 11.68
CA THR A 366 -48.02 16.46 10.28
C THR A 366 -48.51 17.88 10.05
N MET A 367 -48.16 18.52 8.93
CA MET A 367 -48.89 19.67 8.41
C MET A 367 -48.85 19.71 6.88
N SER A 368 -49.96 20.20 6.35
CA SER A 368 -50.52 19.93 5.04
C SER A 368 -50.27 21.07 4.04
N SER A 369 -50.52 20.71 2.78
CA SER A 369 -50.71 21.49 1.56
C SER A 369 -51.44 22.84 1.68
N THR A 370 -50.99 23.80 0.85
CA THR A 370 -51.88 24.79 0.21
C THR A 370 -51.38 25.25 -1.15
N THR A 371 -52.36 25.38 -2.02
CA THR A 371 -52.38 25.67 -3.45
C THR A 371 -52.41 27.18 -3.71
N THR A 372 -51.71 27.70 -4.72
CA THR A 372 -52.25 28.81 -5.52
C THR A 372 -51.65 28.86 -6.93
N THR A 373 -52.56 28.83 -7.89
CA THR A 373 -52.43 28.95 -9.35
C THR A 373 -52.21 30.40 -9.79
N ALA A 374 -51.37 30.63 -10.81
CA ALA A 374 -51.40 31.83 -11.63
C ALA A 374 -51.13 31.47 -13.10
N THR A 375 -52.20 31.42 -13.87
CA THR A 375 -52.25 31.12 -15.31
C THR A 375 -51.80 32.36 -16.09
N LYS A 376 -50.70 32.24 -16.87
CA LYS A 376 -50.23 33.26 -17.82
C LYS A 376 -50.40 32.71 -19.24
N MET A 377 -51.09 33.46 -20.08
CA MET A 377 -51.42 33.10 -21.47
C MET A 377 -50.18 32.85 -22.34
N PRO A 378 -50.24 31.88 -23.28
CA PRO A 378 -49.15 31.62 -24.22
C PRO A 378 -49.23 32.56 -25.43
N LEU A 379 -48.08 33.14 -25.79
CA LEU A 379 -47.86 33.81 -27.07
C LEU A 379 -47.90 32.78 -28.23
N PRO A 380 -48.29 33.19 -29.44
CA PRO A 380 -48.32 32.31 -30.61
C PRO A 380 -46.90 31.80 -30.95
N PRO A 381 -46.78 30.54 -31.42
CA PRO A 381 -45.49 29.98 -31.78
C PRO A 381 -44.90 30.74 -32.99
N PRO A 382 -43.59 31.05 -32.99
CA PRO A 382 -42.94 31.61 -34.16
C PRO A 382 -43.04 30.60 -35.32
N SER A 383 -43.46 31.10 -36.48
CA SER A 383 -43.56 30.34 -37.73
C SER A 383 -42.25 29.60 -38.03
N PRO A 384 -42.31 28.32 -38.46
CA PRO A 384 -41.12 27.51 -38.70
C PRO A 384 -40.28 28.14 -39.81
N PRO A 385 -38.95 28.31 -39.62
CA PRO A 385 -38.09 28.78 -40.67
C PRO A 385 -38.17 27.79 -41.85
N SER A 386 -38.44 28.33 -43.04
CA SER A 386 -38.50 27.61 -44.31
C SER A 386 -37.30 26.68 -44.45
N SER A 387 -37.59 25.38 -44.42
CA SER A 387 -36.63 24.28 -44.35
C SER A 387 -35.83 24.19 -45.65
N THR A 388 -34.75 24.96 -45.76
CA THR A 388 -33.67 24.64 -46.66
C THR A 388 -33.06 23.32 -46.17
N SER A 389 -33.13 22.28 -47.00
CA SER A 389 -32.73 20.92 -46.64
C SER A 389 -31.22 20.80 -46.47
N TYR A 390 -30.73 21.20 -45.29
CA TYR A 390 -29.34 21.04 -44.91
C TYR A 390 -29.04 19.57 -44.63
N ASN A 391 -28.32 18.93 -45.55
CA ASN A 391 -27.89 17.54 -45.42
C ASN A 391 -26.57 17.38 -44.62
N SER A 392 -26.15 18.39 -43.86
CA SER A 392 -25.02 18.27 -42.94
C SER A 392 -25.47 17.53 -41.66
N PRO A 393 -24.72 16.54 -41.17
CA PRO A 393 -24.98 15.86 -39.90
C PRO A 393 -24.68 16.75 -38.69
N LEU A 394 -23.81 17.75 -38.90
CA LEU A 394 -23.39 18.71 -37.90
C LEU A 394 -24.29 19.93 -37.98
N THR A 395 -24.79 20.36 -36.82
CA THR A 395 -25.40 21.67 -36.67
C THR A 395 -24.33 22.75 -36.90
N PRO A 396 -24.68 23.88 -37.51
CA PRO A 396 -23.75 25.00 -37.65
C PRO A 396 -23.20 25.43 -36.28
N GLY A 397 -21.89 25.62 -36.19
CA GLY A 397 -21.21 25.93 -34.92
C GLY A 397 -19.75 25.52 -34.89
N LYS A 398 -19.10 25.76 -33.76
CA LYS A 398 -17.69 25.43 -33.51
C LYS A 398 -17.57 24.08 -32.80
N TYR A 399 -16.63 23.26 -33.26
CA TYR A 399 -16.36 21.92 -32.76
C TYR A 399 -14.89 21.75 -32.42
N TYR A 400 -14.62 21.04 -31.33
CA TYR A 400 -13.28 20.74 -30.82
C TYR A 400 -12.97 19.25 -30.96
N LEU A 401 -11.70 18.94 -31.15
CA LEU A 401 -11.23 17.57 -31.39
C LEU A 401 -10.44 17.07 -30.19
N LEU A 402 -10.82 15.97 -29.54
CA LEU A 402 -10.01 15.39 -28.46
C LEU A 402 -9.55 13.97 -28.80
N PRO A 403 -8.33 13.53 -28.42
CA PRO A 403 -7.91 12.17 -28.66
C PRO A 403 -8.78 11.24 -27.84
N ARG A 404 -9.26 10.19 -28.48
CA ARG A 404 -10.07 9.16 -27.84
C ARG A 404 -9.30 8.49 -26.70
N ALA A 405 -8.01 8.25 -26.89
CA ALA A 405 -7.14 7.69 -25.86
C ALA A 405 -7.10 8.56 -24.58
N TYR A 406 -7.07 9.89 -24.73
CA TYR A 406 -7.14 10.82 -23.62
C TYR A 406 -8.49 10.74 -22.90
N LEU A 407 -9.60 10.80 -23.64
CA LEU A 407 -10.94 10.71 -23.06
C LEU A 407 -11.20 9.34 -22.40
N GLN A 408 -10.66 8.25 -22.94
CA GLN A 408 -10.71 6.93 -22.30
C GLN A 408 -9.93 6.91 -20.99
N SER A 409 -8.73 7.47 -20.97
CA SER A 409 -7.91 7.60 -19.76
C SER A 409 -8.60 8.48 -18.71
N TRP A 410 -9.23 9.58 -19.13
CA TRP A 410 -10.05 10.42 -18.27
C TRP A 410 -11.27 9.66 -17.72
N ARG A 411 -12.02 8.93 -18.56
CA ARG A 411 -13.15 8.11 -18.10
C ARG A 411 -12.68 7.03 -17.12
N HIS A 412 -11.53 6.41 -17.36
CA HIS A 412 -10.93 5.44 -16.46
C HIS A 412 -10.58 6.08 -15.12
N TYR A 413 -9.90 7.23 -15.12
CA TYR A 413 -9.61 8.03 -13.93
C TYR A 413 -10.85 8.31 -13.08
N ILE A 414 -11.94 8.75 -13.69
CA ILE A 414 -13.20 9.05 -12.98
C ILE A 414 -13.79 7.78 -12.33
N ARG A 415 -13.70 6.61 -12.99
CA ARG A 415 -14.24 5.33 -12.47
C ARG A 415 -13.38 4.74 -11.36
N THR A 416 -12.06 4.65 -11.58
CA THR A 416 -11.16 3.85 -10.74
C THR A 416 -10.39 4.70 -9.74
N GLY A 417 -10.15 5.97 -10.03
CA GLY A 417 -9.22 6.79 -9.25
C GLY A 417 -7.76 6.46 -9.50
N CYS A 418 -7.44 5.86 -10.64
CA CYS A 418 -6.06 5.78 -11.16
C CYS A 418 -5.41 7.18 -11.22
N PRO A 419 -4.12 7.29 -11.58
CA PRO A 419 -3.53 8.60 -11.84
C PRO A 419 -4.36 9.37 -12.89
N PRO A 420 -4.55 10.70 -12.71
CA PRO A 420 -5.23 11.52 -13.71
C PRO A 420 -4.49 11.45 -15.06
N PRO A 421 -5.22 11.52 -16.19
CA PRO A 421 -4.59 11.45 -17.50
C PRO A 421 -3.57 12.58 -17.65
N SER A 422 -2.42 12.26 -18.25
CA SER A 422 -1.48 13.29 -18.73
C SER A 422 -2.19 14.22 -19.72
N PRO A 423 -1.73 15.47 -19.86
CA PRO A 423 -2.25 16.38 -20.89
C PRO A 423 -2.33 15.65 -22.24
N PRO A 424 -3.42 15.85 -23.01
CA PRO A 424 -3.61 15.10 -24.24
C PRO A 424 -2.42 15.32 -25.18
N ASN A 425 -1.82 14.21 -25.62
CA ASN A 425 -0.65 14.21 -26.49
C ASN A 425 -1.12 14.05 -27.95
N PHE A 426 -0.72 14.97 -28.82
CA PHE A 426 -1.19 15.05 -30.21
C PHE A 426 -0.13 14.92 -31.32
N PRO A 427 1.09 14.40 -31.11
CA PRO A 427 2.10 14.39 -32.15
C PRO A 427 1.64 13.60 -33.38
N SER A 428 0.73 12.65 -33.21
CA SER A 428 0.12 11.91 -34.33
C SER A 428 -0.90 12.72 -35.16
N LEU A 429 -1.44 13.82 -34.61
CA LEU A 429 -2.32 14.74 -35.33
C LEU A 429 -1.59 15.96 -35.87
N LEU A 430 -0.29 16.09 -35.62
CA LEU A 430 0.53 17.15 -36.17
C LEU A 430 1.33 16.61 -37.35
N CYS A 431 1.35 17.35 -38.44
CA CYS A 431 2.22 17.06 -39.55
C CYS A 431 3.68 17.19 -39.08
N ALA A 432 4.47 16.11 -39.18
CA ALA A 432 5.87 16.11 -38.77
C ALA A 432 6.71 17.20 -39.43
N SER A 433 6.41 17.53 -40.70
CA SER A 433 7.16 18.53 -41.46
C SER A 433 6.79 19.97 -41.13
N HIS A 434 5.53 20.24 -40.75
CA HIS A 434 5.02 21.60 -40.63
C HIS A 434 4.55 21.97 -39.22
N GLY A 435 4.46 21.00 -38.31
CA GLY A 435 3.87 21.18 -36.98
C GLY A 435 2.39 21.60 -37.00
N LYS A 436 1.73 21.50 -38.17
CA LYS A 436 0.34 21.91 -38.37
C LYS A 436 -0.61 20.73 -38.18
N PHE A 437 -1.80 20.99 -37.68
CA PHE A 437 -2.83 19.97 -37.49
C PHE A 437 -3.18 19.26 -38.81
N THR A 438 -3.22 17.93 -38.79
CA THR A 438 -3.61 17.08 -39.92
C THR A 438 -4.86 16.31 -39.51
N PRO A 439 -6.05 16.67 -40.01
CA PRO A 439 -7.28 16.00 -39.62
C PRO A 439 -7.21 14.52 -39.97
N PRO A 440 -7.57 13.62 -39.04
CA PRO A 440 -7.60 12.20 -39.34
C PRO A 440 -8.47 11.88 -40.55
N LYS A 441 -7.97 11.01 -41.44
CA LYS A 441 -8.68 10.60 -42.67
C LYS A 441 -10.12 10.17 -42.40
N HIS A 442 -10.34 9.41 -41.33
CA HIS A 442 -11.67 8.96 -40.95
C HIS A 442 -12.65 10.12 -40.63
N LEU A 443 -12.17 11.20 -40.02
CA LEU A 443 -12.98 12.39 -39.79
C LEU A 443 -13.30 13.10 -41.11
N LEU A 444 -12.31 13.24 -41.99
CA LEU A 444 -12.53 13.82 -43.32
C LEU A 444 -13.56 13.03 -44.13
N THR A 445 -13.47 11.70 -44.11
CA THR A 445 -14.44 10.82 -44.76
C THR A 445 -15.83 10.97 -44.13
N TRP A 446 -15.91 11.04 -42.80
CA TRP A 446 -17.18 11.22 -42.09
C TRP A 446 -17.85 12.55 -42.43
N LEU A 447 -17.07 13.64 -42.46
CA LEU A 447 -17.54 14.96 -42.88
C LEU A 447 -17.97 14.96 -44.35
N LYS A 448 -17.22 14.32 -45.26
CA LYS A 448 -17.56 14.21 -46.69
C LYS A 448 -18.86 13.44 -46.93
N ASN A 449 -19.11 12.39 -46.16
CA ASN A 449 -20.26 11.49 -46.31
C ASN A 449 -21.53 11.99 -45.60
N GLY A 450 -21.59 13.25 -45.18
CA GLY A 450 -22.77 13.79 -44.50
C GLY A 450 -23.04 13.09 -43.16
N GLY A 451 -21.99 12.59 -42.50
CA GLY A 451 -22.01 12.02 -41.15
C GLY A 451 -22.75 10.71 -40.99
N GLU A 452 -22.98 9.99 -42.10
CA GLU A 452 -23.32 8.57 -41.99
C GLU A 452 -22.23 7.87 -41.17
N LEU A 453 -22.68 7.15 -40.13
CA LEU A 453 -21.86 6.47 -39.15
C LEU A 453 -20.85 5.54 -39.84
N ILE A 454 -19.58 5.95 -39.93
CA ILE A 454 -18.47 5.07 -40.32
C ILE A 454 -18.05 4.19 -39.11
N THR A 455 -18.98 3.85 -38.23
CA THR A 455 -18.66 3.13 -36.98
C THR A 455 -18.20 1.70 -37.22
N GLU A 456 -18.54 1.08 -38.36
CA GLU A 456 -18.09 -0.27 -38.68
C GLU A 456 -16.78 -0.27 -39.46
N GLU A 457 -16.62 0.59 -40.47
CA GLU A 457 -15.39 0.64 -41.27
C GLU A 457 -14.19 1.16 -40.46
N ILE A 458 -14.35 2.22 -39.64
CA ILE A 458 -13.26 2.73 -38.79
C ILE A 458 -12.86 1.71 -37.71
N ARG A 459 -13.81 0.89 -37.22
CA ARG A 459 -13.50 -0.17 -36.25
C ARG A 459 -12.77 -1.35 -36.87
N ARG A 460 -12.96 -1.59 -38.17
CA ARG A 460 -12.45 -2.77 -38.87
C ARG A 460 -11.08 -2.58 -39.49
N ASP A 461 -10.54 -1.37 -39.54
CA ASP A 461 -9.18 -1.15 -40.05
C ASP A 461 -8.15 -1.40 -38.93
N PRO A 462 -7.47 -2.57 -38.90
CA PRO A 462 -6.48 -2.87 -37.87
C PRO A 462 -5.22 -2.02 -38.00
N THR A 463 -5.02 -1.29 -39.12
CA THR A 463 -3.86 -0.44 -39.33
C THR A 463 -3.96 0.90 -38.60
N HIS A 464 -5.17 1.28 -38.16
CA HIS A 464 -5.38 2.46 -37.33
C HIS A 464 -5.18 2.12 -35.86
N SER A 465 -4.00 2.45 -35.32
CA SER A 465 -3.79 2.44 -33.87
C SER A 465 -4.85 3.33 -33.19
N ASN A 466 -5.35 2.90 -32.03
CA ASN A 466 -6.35 3.64 -31.25
C ASN A 466 -5.92 5.08 -30.90
N GLU A 467 -4.63 5.38 -31.04
CA GLU A 467 -4.01 6.68 -30.79
C GLU A 467 -4.48 7.76 -31.77
N ASN A 468 -4.91 7.39 -32.98
CA ASN A 468 -5.34 8.35 -34.00
C ASN A 468 -6.85 8.61 -33.98
N HIS A 469 -7.61 7.92 -33.13
CA HIS A 469 -9.04 8.15 -33.00
C HIS A 469 -9.30 9.47 -32.25
N ILE A 470 -10.21 10.26 -32.80
CA ILE A 470 -10.65 11.52 -32.19
C ILE A 470 -12.13 11.47 -31.82
N GLU A 471 -12.50 12.21 -30.79
CA GLU A 471 -13.88 12.49 -30.44
C GLU A 471 -14.20 13.97 -30.66
N LEU A 472 -15.37 14.25 -31.22
CA LEU A 472 -15.88 15.60 -31.45
C LEU A 472 -16.62 16.10 -30.21
N LEU A 473 -16.30 17.31 -29.77
CA LEU A 473 -17.05 18.04 -28.74
C LEU A 473 -17.63 19.31 -29.36
N THR A 474 -18.86 19.67 -29.01
CA THR A 474 -19.37 21.01 -29.31
C THR A 474 -18.62 22.06 -28.50
N GLU A 475 -18.69 23.32 -28.90
CA GLU A 475 -18.12 24.42 -28.11
C GLU A 475 -18.62 24.46 -26.66
N ALA A 476 -19.92 24.24 -26.44
CA ALA A 476 -20.50 24.17 -25.09
C ALA A 476 -19.94 23.00 -24.27
N GLU A 477 -19.84 21.80 -24.88
CA GLU A 477 -19.25 20.63 -24.23
C GLU A 477 -17.77 20.85 -23.89
N TYR A 478 -17.01 21.40 -24.85
CA TYR A 478 -15.59 21.66 -24.70
C TYR A 478 -15.32 22.66 -23.58
N ASN A 479 -16.02 23.79 -23.58
CA ASN A 479 -15.86 24.83 -22.57
C ASN A 479 -16.23 24.31 -21.16
N CYS A 480 -17.30 23.51 -21.05
CA CYS A 480 -17.66 22.86 -19.79
C CYS A 480 -16.59 21.85 -19.34
N PHE A 481 -16.07 21.05 -20.28
CA PHE A 481 -15.08 20.02 -20.02
C PHE A 481 -13.75 20.63 -19.56
N VAL A 482 -13.21 21.60 -20.29
CA VAL A 482 -11.95 22.28 -19.96
C VAL A 482 -12.10 23.12 -18.68
N GLY A 483 -13.23 23.82 -18.50
CA GLY A 483 -13.47 24.63 -17.30
C GLY A 483 -13.53 23.82 -16.00
N LYS A 484 -13.84 22.52 -16.07
CA LYS A 484 -13.81 21.60 -14.92
C LYS A 484 -12.51 20.80 -14.80
N GLN A 485 -11.60 20.94 -15.75
CA GLN A 485 -10.31 20.23 -15.80
C GLN A 485 -9.16 21.23 -15.84
N PRO A 486 -8.77 21.80 -14.68
CA PRO A 486 -7.71 22.82 -14.63
C PRO A 486 -6.35 22.33 -15.19
N ARG A 487 -6.16 21.01 -15.29
CA ARG A 487 -4.94 20.39 -15.85
C ARG A 487 -4.89 20.35 -17.38
N ILE A 488 -6.01 20.50 -18.08
CA ILE A 488 -6.00 20.57 -19.54
C ILE A 488 -5.42 21.92 -19.99
N GLY A 489 -5.58 22.96 -19.17
CA GLY A 489 -5.14 24.32 -19.45
C GLY A 489 -5.68 24.85 -20.78
N ASN A 490 -5.21 26.04 -21.19
CA ASN A 490 -5.46 26.57 -22.53
C ASN A 490 -4.56 25.93 -23.59
N TYR A 491 -3.95 24.77 -23.30
CA TYR A 491 -2.95 24.14 -24.15
C TYR A 491 -3.53 23.58 -25.45
N TYR A 492 -4.86 23.57 -25.59
CA TYR A 492 -5.49 22.97 -26.74
C TYR A 492 -6.62 23.82 -27.31
N GLN A 493 -6.56 24.01 -28.63
CA GLN A 493 -7.54 24.78 -29.39
C GLN A 493 -7.80 24.20 -30.78
N GLU A 494 -7.41 22.95 -31.10
CA GLU A 494 -7.73 22.44 -32.44
C GLU A 494 -9.23 22.28 -32.60
N ASN A 495 -9.76 23.09 -33.50
CA ASN A 495 -11.18 23.28 -33.71
C ASN A 495 -11.47 23.48 -35.19
N PHE A 496 -12.72 23.28 -35.55
CA PHE A 496 -13.24 23.69 -36.84
C PHE A 496 -14.64 24.29 -36.67
N THR A 497 -15.02 25.19 -37.57
CA THR A 497 -16.35 25.77 -37.62
C THR A 497 -17.12 25.22 -38.81
N VAL A 498 -18.39 24.90 -38.57
CA VAL A 498 -19.36 24.48 -39.59
C VAL A 498 -20.28 25.66 -39.86
N GLY A 499 -20.21 26.23 -41.06
CA GLY A 499 -21.12 27.29 -41.48
C GLY A 499 -22.53 26.77 -41.81
N GLY A 500 -23.51 27.68 -41.95
CA GLY A 500 -24.90 27.33 -42.28
C GLY A 500 -25.03 26.43 -43.52
N GLY A 501 -24.19 26.63 -44.53
CA GLY A 501 -24.14 25.79 -45.75
C GLY A 501 -23.40 24.44 -45.59
N GLY A 502 -23.07 24.00 -44.38
CA GLY A 502 -22.26 22.79 -44.13
C GLY A 502 -20.78 22.94 -44.50
N GLN A 503 -20.30 24.16 -44.75
CA GLN A 503 -18.89 24.39 -45.07
C GLN A 503 -18.04 24.28 -43.80
N VAL A 504 -16.99 23.47 -43.84
CA VAL A 504 -16.05 23.27 -42.72
C VAL A 504 -14.85 24.20 -42.90
N LYS A 505 -14.54 25.02 -41.90
CA LYS A 505 -13.33 25.84 -41.81
C LYS A 505 -12.47 25.38 -40.64
N TRP A 506 -11.20 25.07 -40.90
CA TRP A 506 -10.27 24.56 -39.89
C TRP A 506 -9.47 25.68 -39.25
N GLY A 507 -9.60 25.85 -37.94
CA GLY A 507 -8.93 26.88 -37.15
C GLY A 507 -9.40 28.31 -37.45
N GLU A 508 -9.55 29.14 -36.41
CA GLU A 508 -9.77 30.59 -36.57
C GLU A 508 -8.44 31.37 -36.44
N ASP A 509 -7.47 30.81 -35.71
CA ASP A 509 -6.23 31.46 -35.31
C ASP A 509 -5.15 31.53 -36.43
N GLY A 510 -5.49 31.24 -37.68
CA GLY A 510 -4.52 31.17 -38.78
C GLY A 510 -3.58 29.97 -38.76
N ARG A 511 -3.62 29.12 -37.73
CA ARG A 511 -2.90 27.82 -37.65
C ARG A 511 -3.54 26.71 -38.50
N GLY A 512 -4.08 27.06 -39.66
CA GLY A 512 -4.89 26.18 -40.51
C GLY A 512 -4.25 24.80 -40.78
N ALA A 513 -5.11 23.83 -41.09
CA ALA A 513 -4.70 22.44 -41.27
C ALA A 513 -3.60 22.26 -42.35
N CYS A 514 -2.73 21.27 -42.16
CA CYS A 514 -1.67 20.92 -43.09
C CYS A 514 -2.26 20.19 -44.32
N PHE A 515 -2.65 20.95 -45.35
CA PHE A 515 -3.15 20.36 -46.60
C PHE A 515 -2.03 19.96 -47.57
N MET A 516 -0.80 20.41 -47.35
CA MET A 516 0.33 20.15 -48.26
C MET A 516 0.88 18.72 -48.15
N CYS A 517 0.79 18.11 -46.96
CA CYS A 517 1.30 16.75 -46.74
C CYS A 517 0.25 15.66 -46.92
N ASP A 518 -1.01 16.01 -47.20
CA ASP A 518 -2.11 15.05 -47.32
C ASP A 518 -2.22 14.43 -48.74
N GLY A 519 -1.21 14.63 -49.59
CA GLY A 519 -1.06 13.98 -50.91
C GLY A 519 -2.06 14.40 -51.99
N GLU A 520 -3.19 15.03 -51.64
CA GLU A 520 -4.29 15.31 -52.58
C GLU A 520 -4.50 16.79 -52.96
N GLY A 521 -3.76 17.76 -52.40
CA GLY A 521 -3.81 19.16 -52.86
C GLY A 521 -5.18 19.86 -52.80
N ARG A 522 -6.08 19.48 -51.88
CA ARG A 522 -7.47 20.02 -51.81
C ARG A 522 -7.71 20.92 -50.59
N GLY A 523 -7.52 22.23 -50.75
CA GLY A 523 -7.69 23.24 -49.69
C GLY A 523 -9.14 23.60 -49.28
N LYS A 524 -10.18 22.91 -49.75
CA LYS A 524 -11.58 23.12 -49.33
C LYS A 524 -12.35 21.80 -49.35
N VAL A 525 -12.66 21.23 -48.18
CA VAL A 525 -13.57 20.08 -48.09
C VAL A 525 -15.01 20.62 -48.09
N LYS A 526 -15.66 20.57 -49.25
CA LYS A 526 -17.11 20.85 -49.34
C LYS A 526 -17.86 19.59 -48.90
N VAL A 527 -18.54 19.65 -47.76
CA VAL A 527 -19.45 18.58 -47.31
C VAL A 527 -20.50 18.38 -48.40
N ARG A 528 -20.59 17.16 -48.96
CA ARG A 528 -21.54 16.87 -50.05
C ARG A 528 -22.96 16.92 -49.49
N THR A 529 -23.75 17.91 -49.93
CA THR A 529 -25.20 17.88 -49.74
C THR A 529 -25.82 16.97 -50.80
N ARG A 530 -26.43 15.87 -50.36
CA ARG A 530 -26.96 14.78 -51.23
C ARG A 530 -28.05 15.20 -52.24
N ASN A 531 -28.57 16.44 -52.16
CA ASN A 531 -29.74 16.87 -52.93
C ASN A 531 -29.45 17.53 -54.28
N ARG A 532 -28.19 17.76 -54.66
CA ARG A 532 -27.90 18.47 -55.92
C ARG A 532 -28.05 17.59 -57.18
N ASP A 533 -27.81 16.29 -57.07
CA ASP A 533 -27.83 15.38 -58.23
C ASP A 533 -29.24 14.82 -58.54
N VAL A 534 -30.19 14.92 -57.60
CA VAL A 534 -31.58 14.47 -57.79
C VAL A 534 -32.44 15.59 -58.39
N LEU A 535 -32.21 16.85 -57.99
CA LEU A 535 -32.96 18.00 -58.54
C LEU A 535 -32.52 18.37 -59.96
N GLY A 536 -31.28 18.09 -60.36
CA GLY A 536 -30.82 18.26 -61.75
C GLY A 536 -31.54 17.31 -62.73
N LYS A 537 -31.78 16.06 -62.32
CA LYS A 537 -32.49 15.07 -63.16
C LYS A 537 -34.00 15.29 -63.23
N ILE A 538 -34.60 15.94 -62.22
CA ILE A 538 -36.03 16.27 -62.23
C ILE A 538 -36.32 17.48 -63.16
N PHE A 539 -35.42 18.45 -63.25
CA PHE A 539 -35.59 19.58 -64.18
C PHE A 539 -35.34 19.23 -65.64
N GLU A 540 -34.55 18.18 -65.92
CA GLU A 540 -34.27 17.71 -67.28
C GLU A 540 -35.37 16.76 -67.82
N GLN A 541 -36.23 16.22 -66.94
CA GLN A 541 -37.43 15.43 -67.32
C GLN A 541 -38.70 16.28 -67.49
N GLN A 542 -38.66 17.59 -67.23
CA GLN A 542 -39.79 18.51 -67.51
C GLN A 542 -39.60 19.34 -68.78
N LYS A 543 -38.66 18.96 -69.65
CA LYS A 543 -38.35 19.67 -70.90
C LYS A 543 -38.56 18.84 -72.18
N VAL A 544 -39.41 17.81 -72.12
CA VAL A 544 -39.91 17.08 -73.29
C VAL A 544 -41.43 17.13 -73.30
#